data_AF-Q05JS8-F1
#
_entry.id   AF-Q05JS8-F1
#
_cell.length_a   1.000
_cell.length_b   1.000
_cell.length_c   1.000
_cell.angle_alpha   90.00
_cell.angle_beta   90.00
_cell.angle_gamma   90.00
#
_symmetry.space_group_name_H-M   'P 1'
#
loop_
_entity.id
_entity.type
_entity.pdbx_description
1 polymer ?
#
loop_
_entity_poly.entity_id
_entity_poly.type
_entity_poly.pdbx_seq_one_letter_code
_entity_poly.pdbx_strand_id
1 'polypeptide(L)' 'ASIVASHYNPEFVVCVKETGKILMVNYSDIRNLKVTTIDAER' A
#
# COMPACT_ATOMS: atom_id res chain seq x y z
N ALA A 1 -11.56 -3.59 4.15
CA ALA A 1 -10.23 -3.08 3.77
C ALA A 1 -10.17 -1.59 4.07
N SER A 2 -9.00 -1.03 4.30
CA SER A 2 -8.80 0.43 4.41
C SER A 2 -7.66 0.87 3.51
N ILE A 3 -7.77 2.08 2.96
CA ILE A 3 -6.78 2.65 2.05
C ILE A 3 -6.44 4.05 2.57
N VAL A 4 -5.15 4.33 2.71
CA VAL A 4 -4.64 5.63 3.12
C VAL A 4 -3.69 6.12 2.03
N ALA A 5 -3.94 7.30 1.50
CA ALA A 5 -3.09 7.94 0.50
C ALA A 5 -2.32 9.09 1.14
N SER A 6 -1.06 9.28 0.73
CA SER A 6 -0.30 10.47 1.08
C SER A 6 -0.69 11.64 0.18
N HIS A 7 -0.80 12.84 0.75
CA HIS A 7 -0.97 14.08 -0.01
C HIS A 7 0.38 14.68 -0.46
N TYR A 8 1.49 14.18 0.06
CA TYR A 8 2.83 14.72 -0.19
C TYR A 8 3.65 13.83 -1.14
N ASN A 9 3.50 12.51 -1.01
CA ASN A 9 4.19 11.55 -1.84
C ASN A 9 3.17 10.75 -2.65
N PRO A 10 3.53 10.32 -3.87
CA PRO A 10 2.71 9.42 -4.66
C PRO A 10 2.79 7.98 -4.10
N GLU A 11 2.18 7.76 -2.94
CA GLU A 11 2.09 6.47 -2.26
C GLU A 11 0.70 6.24 -1.61
N PHE A 12 0.24 4.98 -1.62
CA PHE A 12 -0.91 4.54 -0.84
C PHE A 12 -0.64 3.25 -0.08
N VAL A 13 -1.16 3.17 1.13
CA VAL A 13 -1.11 2.01 2.02
C VAL A 13 -2.50 1.37 2.04
N VAL A 14 -2.56 0.09 1.69
CA VAL A 14 -3.79 -0.71 1.66
C VAL A 14 -3.71 -1.78 2.73
N CYS A 15 -4.59 -1.71 3.73
CA CYS A 15 -4.73 -2.77 4.74
C CYS A 15 -5.85 -3.73 4.34
N VAL A 16 -5.45 -4.97 4.07
CA VAL A 16 -6.33 -6.10 3.76
C VAL A 16 -6.54 -6.93 5.03
N LYS A 17 -7.57 -6.57 5.80
CA LYS A 17 -7.90 -7.20 7.09
C LYS A 17 -8.20 -8.71 6.98
N GLU A 18 -8.75 -9.15 5.85
CA GLU A 18 -9.09 -10.56 5.61
C GLU A 18 -7.84 -11.43 5.56
N THR A 19 -6.80 -10.96 4.87
CA THR A 19 -5.55 -11.70 4.67
C THR A 19 -4.45 -11.35 5.66
N GLY A 20 -4.68 -10.36 6.54
CA GLY A 20 -3.65 -9.84 7.44
C GLY A 20 -2.46 -9.21 6.71
N LYS A 21 -2.70 -8.54 5.57
CA LYS A 21 -1.60 -7.96 4.77
C LYS A 21 -1.73 -6.46 4.65
N ILE A 22 -0.60 -5.77 4.70
CA ILE A 22 -0.45 -4.36 4.38
C ILE A 22 0.28 -4.27 3.04
N LEU A 23 -0.34 -3.66 2.05
CA LEU A 23 0.26 -3.40 0.75
C LEU A 23 0.64 -1.92 0.68
N MET A 24 1.92 -1.65 0.51
CA MET A 24 2.43 -0.30 0.28
C MET A 24 2.70 -0.16 -1.22
N VAL A 25 2.01 0.77 -1.86
CA VAL A 25 2.12 0.96 -3.31
C VAL A 25 2.67 2.35 -3.57
N ASN A 26 3.81 2.39 -4.25
CA ASN A 26 4.40 3.61 -4.76
C ASN A 26 4.02 3.77 -6.22
N TYR A 27 3.39 4.90 -6.55
CA TYR A 27 2.93 5.26 -7.89
C TYR A 27 3.65 6.51 -8.43
N SER A 28 4.86 6.80 -7.92
CA SER A 28 5.65 7.93 -8.43
C SER A 28 5.97 7.79 -9.93
N ASP A 29 6.09 6.57 -10.42
CA ASP A 29 6.14 6.26 -11.85
C ASP A 29 4.99 5.31 -12.19
N ILE A 30 3.96 5.84 -12.85
CA ILE A 30 2.78 5.07 -13.27
C ILE A 30 3.12 3.94 -14.24
N ARG A 31 4.30 3.99 -14.89
CA ARG A 31 4.79 2.92 -15.78
C ARG A 31 5.52 1.82 -15.02
N ASN A 32 5.95 2.09 -13.78
CA ASN A 32 6.69 1.15 -12.95
C ASN A 32 6.23 1.22 -11.49
N LEU A 33 4.99 0.78 -11.26
CA LEU A 33 4.41 0.71 -9.93
C LEU A 33 5.21 -0.25 -9.04
N LYS A 34 5.63 0.23 -7.88
CA LYS A 34 6.34 -0.61 -6.91
C LYS A 34 5.39 -0.99 -5.78
N VAL A 35 5.11 -2.28 -5.63
CA VAL A 35 4.25 -2.82 -4.58
C VAL A 35 5.10 -3.59 -3.58
N THR A 36 5.03 -3.21 -2.31
CA THR A 36 5.65 -3.92 -1.19
C THR A 36 4.55 -4.55 -0.35
N THR A 37 4.64 -5.86 -0.13
CA THR A 37 3.71 -6.56 0.78
C THR A 37 4.40 -6.73 2.13
N ILE A 38 3.71 -6.32 3.18
CA ILE A 38 4.11 -6.47 4.57
C ILE A 38 3.05 -7.34 5.25
N ASP A 39 3.49 -8.35 5.97
CA ASP A 39 2.59 -9.16 6.79
C ASP A 39 2.20 -8.34 8.03
N ALA A 40 0.90 -8.18 8.27
CA ALA A 40 0.40 -7.50 9.45
C ALA A 40 0.35 -8.51 10.58
N GLU A 41 1.18 -8.30 11.61
CA GLU A 41 1.02 -9.03 12.87
C GLU A 41 -0.38 -8.73 13.42
N ARG A 42 -1.13 -9.79 13.76
CA ARG A 42 -2.55 -9.70 14.11
C ARG A 42 -2.74 -9.56 15.62
#